data_AF-A0A2D5T4R7-F1
#
_entry.id   AF-A0A2D5T4R7-F1
#
_cell.length_a   1.000
_cell.length_b   1.000
_cell.length_c   1.000
_cell.angle_alpha   90.00
_cell.angle_beta   90.00
_cell.angle_gamma   90.00
#
_symmetry.space_group_name_H-M   'P 1'
#
loop_
_entity.id
_entity.type
_entity.pdbx_description
1 polymer ?
#
loop_
_entity_poly.entity_id
_entity_poly.type
_entity_poly.pdbx_seq_one_letter_code
_entity_poly.pdbx_strand_id
1 'polypeptide(L)'
;FKTKKARANIIKVLFESGLIVFSVLLALFLSEMHSQVKKDQEKVRALQLIKAELTANKALLEQWRPYHQQVLANVESAITNPPEFSQSNKQREFILNQMPNGLVQDMLRNSAWDALKQSGISSNMHIETVSLLSTLYRLQALSIEATLSRLGDIFYTRESVRKEHLLETLYLMRNLLLELIAQEAFMIMHYQNAINDIDKLLAE
;
A
#
# COMPACT_ATOMS: atom_id res chain seq x y z
N PHE A 1 -0.25 44.91 -66.19
CA PHE A 1 0.56 43.68 -66.01
C PHE A 1 1.28 43.57 -64.65
N LYS A 2 1.81 44.65 -64.04
CA LYS A 2 2.51 44.60 -62.73
C LYS A 2 1.64 44.16 -61.53
N THR A 3 0.34 44.48 -61.52
CA THR A 3 -0.58 44.22 -60.39
C THR A 3 -0.97 42.75 -60.21
N LYS A 4 -1.09 41.97 -61.29
CA LYS A 4 -1.36 40.51 -61.23
C LYS A 4 -0.19 39.73 -60.61
N LYS A 5 1.05 40.13 -60.92
CA LYS A 5 2.28 39.48 -60.42
C LYS A 5 2.48 39.75 -58.91
N ALA A 6 2.16 40.96 -58.45
CA ALA A 6 2.20 41.33 -57.04
C ALA A 6 1.15 40.57 -56.19
N ARG A 7 -0.09 40.43 -56.67
CA ARG A 7 -1.12 39.60 -56.01
C ARG A 7 -0.71 38.13 -55.89
N ALA A 8 -0.15 37.56 -56.96
CA ALA A 8 0.33 36.18 -56.95
C ALA A 8 1.45 35.96 -55.92
N ASN A 9 2.38 36.92 -55.77
CA ASN A 9 3.43 36.83 -54.75
C ASN A 9 2.88 36.95 -53.32
N ILE A 10 1.88 37.81 -53.07
CA ILE A 10 1.26 37.93 -51.73
C ILE A 10 0.50 36.64 -51.37
N ILE A 11 -0.24 36.06 -52.31
CA ILE A 11 -0.95 34.78 -52.10
C ILE A 11 0.06 33.65 -51.83
N LYS A 12 1.18 33.64 -52.55
CA LYS A 12 2.27 32.67 -52.34
C LYS A 12 2.85 32.78 -50.92
N VAL A 13 3.17 34.00 -50.47
CA VAL A 13 3.73 34.24 -49.13
C VAL A 13 2.72 33.88 -48.03
N LEU A 14 1.43 34.19 -48.21
CA LEU A 14 0.37 33.79 -47.27
C LEU A 14 0.21 32.27 -47.21
N PHE A 15 0.28 31.59 -48.34
CA PHE A 15 0.21 30.13 -48.40
C PHE A 15 1.45 29.49 -47.74
N GLU A 16 2.65 29.99 -48.03
CA GLU A 16 3.90 29.52 -47.40
C GLU A 16 3.89 29.73 -45.89
N SER A 17 3.46 30.91 -45.42
CA SER A 17 3.34 31.21 -44.00
C SER A 17 2.26 30.35 -43.32
N GLY A 18 1.11 30.17 -43.98
CA GLY A 18 0.04 29.28 -43.49
C GLY A 18 0.48 27.83 -43.42
N LEU A 19 1.28 27.36 -44.38
CA LEU A 19 1.83 26.00 -44.39
C LEU A 19 2.81 25.79 -43.24
N ILE A 20 3.68 26.77 -42.94
CA ILE A 20 4.60 26.72 -41.79
C ILE A 20 3.81 26.61 -40.48
N VAL A 21 2.80 27.47 -40.28
CA VAL A 21 1.95 27.42 -39.08
C VAL A 21 1.25 26.06 -38.96
N PHE A 22 0.70 25.55 -40.06
CA PHE A 22 0.06 24.24 -40.10
C PHE A 22 1.02 23.10 -39.74
N SER A 23 2.25 23.10 -40.28
CA SER A 23 3.25 22.10 -39.96
C SER A 23 3.65 22.10 -38.49
N VAL A 24 3.80 23.27 -37.87
CA VAL A 24 4.10 23.39 -36.43
C VAL A 24 2.92 22.87 -35.60
N LEU A 25 1.69 23.26 -35.91
CA LEU A 25 0.51 22.77 -35.21
C LEU A 25 0.35 21.25 -35.34
N LEU A 26 0.60 20.70 -36.53
CA LEU A 26 0.56 19.26 -36.76
C LEU A 26 1.64 18.52 -35.95
N ALA A 27 2.86 19.06 -35.88
CA ALA A 27 3.93 18.49 -35.07
C ALA A 27 3.57 18.48 -33.58
N LEU A 28 3.01 19.58 -33.06
CA LEU A 28 2.53 19.66 -31.68
C LEU A 28 1.39 18.66 -31.42
N PHE A 29 0.44 18.55 -32.35
CA PHE A 29 -0.66 17.60 -32.25
C PHE A 29 -0.18 16.14 -32.21
N LEU A 30 0.73 15.75 -33.12
CA LEU A 30 1.31 14.40 -33.15
C LEU A 30 2.14 14.11 -31.88
N SER A 31 2.87 15.10 -31.38
CA SER A 31 3.62 15.00 -30.14
C SER A 31 2.70 14.78 -28.93
N GLU A 32 1.57 15.49 -28.86
CA GLU A 32 0.59 15.31 -27.78
C GLU A 32 -0.07 13.93 -27.84
N MET A 33 -0.44 13.46 -29.04
CA MET A 33 -0.96 12.10 -29.21
C MET A 33 0.04 11.04 -28.72
N HIS A 34 1.32 11.16 -29.09
CA HIS A 34 2.34 10.23 -28.64
C HIS A 34 2.55 10.29 -27.12
N SER A 35 2.53 11.51 -26.55
CA SER A 35 2.62 11.72 -25.10
C SER A 35 1.47 11.03 -24.36
N GLN A 36 0.24 11.15 -24.85
CA GLN A 36 -0.94 10.55 -24.23
C GLN A 36 -0.85 9.02 -24.20
N VAL A 37 -0.48 8.39 -25.33
CA VAL A 37 -0.31 6.93 -25.38
C VAL A 37 0.71 6.44 -24.37
N LYS A 38 1.84 7.16 -24.21
CA LYS A 38 2.85 6.81 -23.22
C LYS A 38 2.32 6.94 -21.78
N LYS A 39 1.58 8.01 -21.48
CA LYS A 39 0.95 8.21 -20.16
C LYS A 39 -0.04 7.09 -19.82
N ASP A 40 -0.83 6.65 -20.80
CA ASP A 40 -1.79 5.56 -20.61
C ASP A 40 -1.09 4.22 -20.32
N GLN A 41 -0.01 3.92 -21.05
CA GLN A 41 0.83 2.74 -20.79
C GLN A 41 1.47 2.76 -19.40
N GLU A 42 1.98 3.92 -18.97
CA GLU A 42 2.55 4.12 -17.64
C GLU A 42 1.51 3.96 -16.53
N LYS A 43 0.29 4.49 -16.74
CA LYS A 43 -0.86 4.28 -15.84
C LYS A 43 -1.20 2.80 -15.69
N VAL A 44 -1.34 2.07 -16.79
CA VAL A 44 -1.65 0.62 -16.78
C VAL A 44 -0.58 -0.15 -16.03
N ARG A 45 0.71 0.13 -16.32
CA ARG A 45 1.82 -0.53 -15.64
C ARG A 45 1.83 -0.23 -14.14
N ALA A 46 1.56 1.00 -13.74
CA ALA A 46 1.48 1.37 -12.33
C ALA A 46 0.34 0.63 -11.61
N LEU A 47 -0.85 0.56 -12.22
CA LEU A 47 -1.98 -0.19 -11.67
C LEU A 47 -1.68 -1.68 -11.53
N GLN A 48 -0.99 -2.30 -12.49
CA GLN A 48 -0.55 -3.69 -12.40
C GLN A 48 0.42 -3.93 -11.25
N LEU A 49 1.38 -3.02 -11.03
CA LEU A 49 2.32 -3.10 -9.91
C LEU A 49 1.62 -2.95 -8.56
N ILE A 50 0.70 -1.98 -8.45
CA ILE A 50 -0.12 -1.82 -7.24
C ILE A 50 -0.96 -3.08 -6.99
N LYS A 51 -1.62 -3.62 -8.01
CA LYS A 51 -2.40 -4.86 -7.88
C LYS A 51 -1.52 -6.00 -7.34
N ALA A 52 -0.34 -6.21 -7.92
CA ALA A 52 0.58 -7.26 -7.48
C ALA A 52 1.01 -7.07 -6.02
N GLU A 53 1.27 -5.82 -5.60
CA GLU A 53 1.58 -5.46 -4.21
C GLU A 53 0.42 -5.78 -3.26
N LEU A 54 -0.80 -5.35 -3.59
CA LEU A 54 -2.00 -5.63 -2.80
C LEU A 54 -2.31 -7.12 -2.71
N THR A 55 -2.13 -7.87 -3.81
CA THR A 55 -2.30 -9.34 -3.82
C THR A 55 -1.30 -10.02 -2.91
N ALA A 56 -0.02 -9.61 -2.95
CA ALA A 56 1.00 -10.15 -2.06
C ALA A 56 0.70 -9.85 -0.59
N ASN A 57 0.31 -8.61 -0.27
CA ASN A 57 -0.04 -8.21 1.09
C ASN A 57 -1.27 -8.97 1.61
N LYS A 58 -2.31 -9.12 0.78
CA LYS A 58 -3.50 -9.91 1.13
C LYS A 58 -3.11 -11.36 1.46
N ALA A 59 -2.33 -12.00 0.60
CA ALA A 59 -1.88 -13.38 0.80
C ALA A 59 -1.06 -13.51 2.10
N LEU A 60 -0.23 -12.51 2.40
CA LEU A 60 0.54 -12.47 3.64
C LEU A 60 -0.37 -12.41 4.88
N LEU A 61 -1.40 -11.56 4.87
CA LEU A 61 -2.37 -11.49 5.98
C LEU A 61 -3.18 -12.78 6.12
N GLU A 62 -3.55 -13.42 5.00
CA GLU A 62 -4.22 -14.72 5.01
C GLU A 62 -3.35 -15.83 5.62
N GLN A 63 -2.02 -15.73 5.48
CA GLN A 63 -1.06 -16.62 6.11
C GLN A 63 -0.83 -16.29 7.60
N TRP A 64 -0.75 -15.01 7.97
CA TRP A 64 -0.52 -14.57 9.36
C TRP A 64 -1.69 -14.87 10.28
N ARG A 65 -2.91 -14.65 9.80
CA ARG A 65 -4.08 -14.69 10.66
C ARG A 65 -4.27 -16.01 11.42
N PRO A 66 -4.16 -17.20 10.80
CA PRO A 66 -4.23 -18.46 11.54
C PRO A 66 -3.13 -18.60 12.60
N TYR A 67 -1.92 -18.11 12.30
CA TYR A 67 -0.81 -18.12 13.25
C TYR A 67 -1.09 -17.18 14.43
N HIS A 68 -1.56 -15.95 14.19
CA HIS A 68 -1.91 -15.03 15.28
C HIS A 68 -3.08 -15.52 16.12
N GLN A 69 -4.06 -16.22 15.53
CA GLN A 69 -5.10 -16.93 16.28
C GLN A 69 -4.53 -18.03 17.18
N GLN A 70 -3.53 -18.77 16.71
CA GLN A 70 -2.83 -19.76 17.53
C GLN A 70 -2.07 -19.10 18.68
N VAL A 71 -1.35 -17.99 18.42
CA VAL A 71 -0.67 -17.23 19.48
C VAL A 71 -1.66 -16.70 20.51
N LEU A 72 -2.82 -16.18 20.08
CA LEU A 72 -3.89 -15.78 20.98
C LEU A 72 -4.34 -16.94 21.89
N ALA A 73 -4.58 -18.13 21.33
CA ALA A 73 -4.96 -19.30 22.10
C ALA A 73 -3.89 -19.71 23.13
N ASN A 74 -2.61 -19.62 22.77
CA ASN A 74 -1.49 -19.85 23.69
C ASN A 74 -1.51 -18.86 24.87
N VAL A 75 -1.71 -17.57 24.57
CA VAL A 75 -1.80 -16.51 25.58
C VAL A 75 -3.01 -16.70 26.49
N GLU A 76 -4.17 -17.06 25.94
CA GLU A 76 -5.38 -17.33 26.74
C GLU A 76 -5.21 -18.54 27.67
N SER A 77 -4.52 -19.58 27.21
CA SER A 77 -4.12 -20.72 28.04
C SER A 77 -3.18 -20.30 29.17
N ALA A 78 -2.20 -19.45 28.88
CA ALA A 78 -1.27 -18.89 29.85
C ALA A 78 -1.95 -17.97 30.88
N ILE A 79 -3.02 -17.28 30.51
CA ILE A 79 -3.85 -16.48 31.44
C ILE A 79 -4.64 -17.40 32.37
N THR A 80 -5.18 -18.49 31.84
CA THR A 80 -6.01 -19.43 32.62
C THR A 80 -5.19 -20.22 33.63
N ASN A 81 -3.96 -20.59 33.25
CA ASN A 81 -3.03 -21.33 34.10
C ASN A 81 -1.67 -20.61 34.16
N PRO A 82 -1.58 -19.48 34.89
CA PRO A 82 -0.38 -18.67 34.91
C PRO A 82 0.76 -19.41 35.62
N PRO A 83 1.93 -19.57 34.97
CA PRO A 83 3.09 -20.16 35.62
C PRO A 83 3.69 -19.23 36.67
N GLU A 84 4.26 -19.82 37.72
CA GLU A 84 5.04 -19.08 38.71
C GLU A 84 6.53 -19.09 38.34
N PHE A 85 7.13 -17.90 38.24
CA PHE A 85 8.58 -17.76 37.99
C PHE A 85 9.31 -17.29 39.23
N SER A 86 10.48 -17.84 39.52
CA SER A 86 11.39 -17.30 40.55
C SER A 86 12.38 -16.27 40.01
N GLN A 87 12.53 -16.17 38.68
CA GLN A 87 13.47 -15.29 37.99
C GLN A 87 12.80 -14.63 36.77
N SER A 88 13.08 -13.35 36.53
CA SER A 88 12.48 -12.54 35.44
C SER A 88 12.91 -13.00 34.03
N ASN A 89 14.10 -13.56 33.87
CA ASN A 89 14.57 -14.12 32.60
C ASN A 89 13.69 -15.28 32.10
N LYS A 90 13.26 -16.18 33.00
CA LYS A 90 12.37 -17.30 32.69
C LYS A 90 10.97 -16.84 32.30
N GLN A 91 10.48 -15.77 32.91
CA GLN A 91 9.22 -15.15 32.50
C GLN A 91 9.31 -14.60 31.07
N ARG A 92 10.41 -13.91 30.75
CA ARG A 92 10.61 -13.38 29.41
C ARG A 92 10.64 -14.49 28.37
N GLU A 93 11.40 -15.55 28.63
CA GLU A 93 11.43 -16.74 27.78
C GLU A 93 10.04 -17.36 27.61
N PHE A 94 9.28 -17.49 28.69
CA PHE A 94 7.91 -17.98 28.64
C PHE A 94 7.01 -17.13 27.74
N ILE A 95 7.08 -15.80 27.86
CA ILE A 95 6.28 -14.89 27.02
C ILE A 95 6.66 -15.06 25.53
N LEU A 96 7.95 -15.12 25.22
CA LEU A 96 8.42 -15.36 23.85
C LEU A 96 7.98 -16.73 23.31
N ASN A 97 7.95 -17.75 24.16
CA ASN A 97 7.50 -19.10 23.79
C ASN A 97 6.01 -19.16 23.40
N GLN A 98 5.20 -18.14 23.73
CA GLN A 98 3.82 -18.06 23.25
C GLN A 98 3.74 -17.76 21.74
N MET A 99 4.83 -17.21 21.17
CA MET A 99 4.97 -16.79 19.78
C MET A 99 6.30 -17.31 19.18
N PRO A 100 6.44 -18.63 18.99
CA PRO A 100 7.72 -19.25 18.65
C PRO A 100 8.36 -18.79 17.33
N ASN A 101 7.55 -18.26 16.40
CA ASN A 101 8.02 -17.73 15.11
C ASN A 101 8.07 -16.20 15.10
N GLY A 102 7.83 -15.55 16.25
CA GLY A 102 7.59 -14.11 16.35
C GLY A 102 6.28 -13.67 15.70
N LEU A 103 5.85 -12.44 15.95
CA LEU A 103 4.60 -11.88 15.38
C LEU A 103 4.73 -11.37 13.95
N VAL A 104 5.96 -11.17 13.45
CA VAL A 104 6.21 -10.62 12.12
C VAL A 104 7.16 -11.57 11.41
N GLN A 105 6.64 -12.34 10.44
CA GLN A 105 7.43 -13.30 9.65
C GLN A 105 7.83 -12.78 8.26
N ASP A 106 7.22 -11.69 7.80
CA ASP A 106 7.55 -10.97 6.56
C ASP A 106 7.10 -9.49 6.69
N MET A 107 7.24 -8.67 5.67
CA MET A 107 6.82 -7.26 5.70
C MET A 107 5.71 -6.99 4.69
N LEU A 108 4.68 -6.27 5.13
CA LEU A 108 3.71 -5.65 4.23
C LEU A 108 4.43 -4.65 3.33
N ARG A 109 4.09 -4.66 2.06
CA ARG A 109 4.75 -3.87 1.02
C ARG A 109 3.95 -2.60 0.75
N ASN A 110 4.67 -1.52 0.46
CA ASN A 110 4.13 -0.22 0.04
C ASN A 110 4.98 0.42 -1.07
N SER A 111 5.92 -0.34 -1.62
CA SER A 111 6.94 0.10 -2.56
C SER A 111 6.36 0.56 -3.89
N ALA A 112 5.35 -0.13 -4.42
CA ALA A 112 4.68 0.24 -5.65
C ALA A 112 3.89 1.54 -5.45
N TRP A 113 3.23 1.68 -4.29
CA TRP A 113 2.55 2.92 -3.91
C TRP A 113 3.49 4.11 -3.74
N ASP A 114 4.62 3.91 -3.07
CA ASP A 114 5.63 4.94 -2.88
C ASP A 114 6.25 5.38 -4.21
N ALA A 115 6.57 4.42 -5.09
CA ALA A 115 7.05 4.71 -6.44
C ALA A 115 6.01 5.49 -7.26
N LEU A 116 4.73 5.10 -7.20
CA LEU A 116 3.65 5.80 -7.89
C LEU A 116 3.57 7.28 -7.46
N LYS A 117 3.57 7.56 -6.16
CA LYS A 117 3.55 8.93 -5.62
C LYS A 117 4.72 9.77 -6.09
N GLN A 118 5.91 9.17 -6.20
CA GLN A 118 7.14 9.87 -6.60
C GLN A 118 7.25 10.08 -8.11
N SER A 119 6.68 9.17 -8.91
CA SER A 119 6.83 9.17 -10.37
C SER A 119 6.08 10.27 -11.11
N GLY A 120 5.13 10.95 -10.46
CA GLY A 120 4.21 11.90 -11.10
C GLY A 120 3.11 11.25 -11.95
N ILE A 121 3.14 9.92 -12.17
CA ILE A 121 2.12 9.18 -12.94
C ILE A 121 0.73 9.34 -12.32
N SER A 122 0.64 9.55 -10.99
CA SER A 122 -0.62 9.77 -10.27
C SER A 122 -1.42 10.97 -10.80
N SER A 123 -0.79 11.95 -11.48
CA SER A 123 -1.52 13.07 -12.09
C SER A 123 -2.40 12.66 -13.27
N ASN A 124 -2.12 11.50 -13.88
CA ASN A 124 -2.88 10.96 -15.01
C ASN A 124 -3.93 9.93 -14.56
N MET A 125 -4.10 9.72 -13.25
CA MET A 125 -5.09 8.84 -12.66
C MET A 125 -6.29 9.64 -12.17
N HIS A 126 -7.46 8.99 -12.09
CA HIS A 126 -8.63 9.58 -11.44
C HIS A 126 -8.32 9.85 -9.97
N ILE A 127 -8.74 11.03 -9.48
CA ILE A 127 -8.48 11.47 -8.11
C ILE A 127 -9.09 10.51 -7.09
N GLU A 128 -10.23 9.92 -7.42
CA GLU A 128 -10.92 8.91 -6.63
C GLU A 128 -10.05 7.67 -6.43
N THR A 129 -9.40 7.16 -7.49
CA THR A 129 -8.49 6.01 -7.43
C THR A 129 -7.30 6.31 -6.52
N VAL A 130 -6.67 7.48 -6.70
CA VAL A 130 -5.51 7.89 -5.89
C VAL A 130 -5.90 8.05 -4.42
N SER A 131 -7.07 8.64 -4.15
CA SER A 131 -7.60 8.83 -2.80
C SER A 131 -7.92 7.51 -2.08
N LEU A 132 -8.53 6.56 -2.79
CA LEU A 132 -8.83 5.22 -2.28
C LEU A 132 -7.54 4.46 -1.93
N LEU A 133 -6.56 4.44 -2.83
CA LEU A 133 -5.27 3.81 -2.58
C LEU A 133 -4.54 4.47 -1.41
N SER A 134 -4.50 5.81 -1.37
CA SER A 134 -3.90 6.56 -0.26
C SER A 134 -4.53 6.21 1.09
N THR A 135 -5.87 6.11 1.12
CA THR A 135 -6.61 5.73 2.32
C THR A 135 -6.28 4.30 2.76
N LEU A 136 -6.20 3.36 1.82
CA LEU A 136 -5.88 1.96 2.07
C LEU A 136 -4.47 1.78 2.67
N TYR A 137 -3.45 2.39 2.06
CA TYR A 137 -2.09 2.31 2.59
C TYR A 137 -1.93 3.06 3.92
N ARG A 138 -2.66 4.16 4.13
CA ARG A 138 -2.70 4.83 5.43
C ARG A 138 -3.36 3.95 6.50
N LEU A 139 -4.44 3.25 6.13
CA LEU A 139 -5.10 2.31 7.04
C LEU A 139 -4.17 1.16 7.41
N GLN A 140 -3.43 0.59 6.46
CA GLN A 140 -2.41 -0.43 6.71
C GLN A 140 -1.40 0.03 7.79
N ALA A 141 -0.85 1.24 7.62
CA ALA A 141 0.13 1.80 8.55
C ALA A 141 -0.45 2.09 9.94
N LEU A 142 -1.66 2.66 10.01
CA LEU A 142 -2.29 3.05 11.27
C LEU A 142 -3.00 1.91 12.02
N SER A 143 -3.24 0.78 11.35
CA SER A 143 -3.85 -0.42 11.94
C SER A 143 -2.81 -1.49 12.22
N ILE A 144 -2.59 -2.41 11.27
CA ILE A 144 -1.77 -3.62 11.45
C ILE A 144 -0.36 -3.26 11.88
N GLU A 145 0.33 -2.38 11.15
CA GLU A 145 1.73 -2.03 11.45
C GLU A 145 1.86 -1.35 12.83
N ALA A 146 0.95 -0.42 13.15
CA ALA A 146 0.92 0.23 14.46
C ALA A 146 0.62 -0.75 15.60
N THR A 147 -0.31 -1.69 15.41
CA THR A 147 -0.66 -2.71 16.41
C THR A 147 0.49 -3.69 16.63
N LEU A 148 1.16 -4.12 15.56
CA LEU A 148 2.37 -4.95 15.65
C LEU A 148 3.50 -4.23 16.38
N SER A 149 3.71 -2.94 16.13
CA SER A 149 4.68 -2.12 16.86
C SER A 149 4.36 -2.07 18.35
N ARG A 150 3.09 -1.81 18.72
CA ARG A 150 2.66 -1.76 20.13
C ARG A 150 2.82 -3.11 20.84
N LEU A 151 2.52 -4.21 20.13
CA LEU A 151 2.78 -5.56 20.64
C LEU A 151 4.27 -5.73 20.93
N GLY A 152 5.13 -5.34 19.98
CA GLY A 152 6.59 -5.27 20.15
C GLY A 152 6.99 -4.53 21.42
N ASP A 153 6.49 -3.31 21.60
CA ASP A 153 6.84 -2.45 22.73
C ASP A 153 6.54 -3.11 24.08
N ILE A 154 5.39 -3.77 24.21
CA ILE A 154 5.06 -4.52 25.43
C ILE A 154 6.15 -5.54 25.77
N PHE A 155 6.65 -6.31 24.81
CA PHE A 155 7.68 -7.33 25.09
C PHE A 155 9.03 -6.74 25.51
N TYR A 156 9.34 -5.54 25.04
CA TYR A 156 10.66 -4.93 25.23
C TYR A 156 10.71 -3.90 26.36
N THR A 157 9.59 -3.58 27.01
CA THR A 157 9.63 -2.70 28.18
C THR A 157 10.17 -3.42 29.43
N ARG A 158 10.89 -2.66 30.26
CA ARG A 158 11.42 -3.14 31.55
C ARG A 158 10.32 -3.61 32.50
N GLU A 159 9.15 -3.00 32.43
CA GLU A 159 8.03 -3.32 33.33
C GLU A 159 7.37 -4.66 32.98
N SER A 160 7.25 -5.00 31.70
CA SER A 160 6.59 -6.23 31.25
C SER A 160 7.37 -7.52 31.56
N VAL A 161 8.65 -7.42 31.89
CA VAL A 161 9.49 -8.56 32.32
C VAL A 161 9.55 -8.72 33.85
N ARG A 162 8.88 -7.85 34.61
CA ARG A 162 8.81 -7.96 36.07
C ARG A 162 7.87 -9.10 36.45
N LYS A 163 8.27 -9.86 37.47
CA LYS A 163 7.54 -11.04 37.94
C LYS A 163 6.10 -10.72 38.30
N GLU A 164 5.92 -9.56 38.90
CA GLU A 164 4.66 -9.09 39.45
C GLU A 164 3.66 -8.66 38.37
N HIS A 165 4.09 -8.57 37.09
CA HIS A 165 3.29 -8.01 35.99
C HIS A 165 2.99 -9.01 34.87
N LEU A 166 3.24 -10.31 35.10
CA LEU A 166 3.01 -11.33 34.07
C LEU A 166 1.56 -11.33 33.59
N LEU A 167 0.61 -11.37 34.52
CA LEU A 167 -0.80 -11.52 34.17
C LEU A 167 -1.33 -10.28 33.43
N GLU A 168 -0.95 -9.08 33.89
CA GLU A 168 -1.25 -7.82 33.21
C GLU A 168 -0.65 -7.78 31.80
N THR A 169 0.60 -8.23 31.65
CA THR A 169 1.27 -8.32 30.34
C THR A 169 0.51 -9.26 29.40
N LEU A 170 0.11 -10.44 29.88
CA LEU A 170 -0.65 -11.41 29.10
C LEU A 170 -2.03 -10.85 28.70
N TYR A 171 -2.72 -10.14 29.58
CA TYR A 171 -4.00 -9.49 29.25
C TYR A 171 -3.84 -8.41 28.18
N LEU A 172 -2.80 -7.58 28.26
CA LEU A 172 -2.50 -6.57 27.25
C LEU A 172 -2.19 -7.22 25.90
N MET A 173 -1.38 -8.29 25.90
CA MET A 173 -1.10 -9.07 24.70
C MET A 173 -2.37 -9.64 24.08
N ARG A 174 -3.22 -10.29 24.87
CA ARG A 174 -4.50 -10.84 24.39
C ARG A 174 -5.36 -9.77 23.72
N ASN A 175 -5.50 -8.61 24.35
CA ASN A 175 -6.33 -7.52 23.83
C ASN A 175 -5.78 -6.98 22.50
N LEU A 176 -4.47 -6.80 22.38
CA LEU A 176 -3.86 -6.36 21.12
C LEU A 176 -3.88 -7.43 20.04
N LEU A 177 -3.75 -8.71 20.38
CA LEU A 177 -3.89 -9.82 19.43
C LEU A 177 -5.31 -9.91 18.88
N LEU A 178 -6.33 -9.73 19.72
CA LEU A 178 -7.73 -9.67 19.28
C LEU A 178 -7.95 -8.51 18.30
N GLU A 179 -7.43 -7.33 18.60
CA GLU A 179 -7.47 -6.17 17.72
C GLU A 179 -6.75 -6.45 16.39
N LEU A 180 -5.54 -7.02 16.45
CA LEU A 180 -4.75 -7.37 15.28
C LEU A 180 -5.52 -8.34 14.36
N ILE A 181 -6.08 -9.43 14.90
CA ILE A 181 -6.82 -10.43 14.13
C ILE A 181 -8.07 -9.82 13.47
N ALA A 182 -8.74 -8.87 14.14
CA ALA A 182 -9.86 -8.13 13.57
C ALA A 182 -9.40 -7.20 12.43
N GLN A 183 -8.31 -6.47 12.63
CA GLN A 183 -7.70 -5.59 11.62
C GLN A 183 -7.23 -6.37 10.39
N GLU A 184 -6.64 -7.56 10.57
CA GLU A 184 -6.24 -8.46 9.48
C GLU A 184 -7.44 -8.87 8.63
N ALA A 185 -8.52 -9.31 9.28
CA ALA A 185 -9.76 -9.68 8.59
C ALA A 185 -10.31 -8.53 7.75
N PHE A 186 -10.32 -7.34 8.34
CA PHE A 186 -10.78 -6.12 7.71
C PHE A 186 -9.89 -5.73 6.52
N MET A 187 -8.58 -5.73 6.69
CA MET A 187 -7.62 -5.39 5.64
C MET A 187 -7.63 -6.39 4.48
N ILE A 188 -7.79 -7.68 4.74
CA ILE A 188 -7.97 -8.70 3.68
C ILE A 188 -9.16 -8.34 2.78
N MET A 189 -10.29 -7.96 3.36
CA MET A 189 -11.48 -7.52 2.61
C MET A 189 -11.18 -6.24 1.81
N HIS A 190 -10.53 -5.25 2.41
CA HIS A 190 -10.21 -3.99 1.76
C HIS A 190 -9.20 -4.14 0.62
N TYR A 191 -8.20 -5.00 0.77
CA TYR A 191 -7.30 -5.36 -0.31
C TYR A 191 -8.05 -6.03 -1.46
N GLN A 192 -8.95 -6.98 -1.16
CA GLN A 192 -9.73 -7.64 -2.20
C GLN A 192 -10.61 -6.65 -2.99
N ASN A 193 -11.26 -5.72 -2.30
CA ASN A 193 -12.07 -4.69 -2.94
C ASN A 193 -11.23 -3.78 -3.85
N ALA A 194 -10.08 -3.31 -3.36
CA ALA A 194 -9.17 -2.49 -4.15
C ALA A 194 -8.59 -3.25 -5.37
N ILE A 195 -8.28 -4.54 -5.22
CA ILE A 195 -7.85 -5.39 -6.34
C ILE A 195 -8.97 -5.47 -7.40
N ASN A 196 -10.21 -5.71 -6.98
CA ASN A 196 -11.36 -5.80 -7.89
C ASN A 196 -11.61 -4.47 -8.62
N ASP A 197 -11.43 -3.33 -7.94
CA ASP A 197 -11.60 -2.02 -8.56
C ASP A 197 -10.49 -1.71 -9.55
N ILE A 198 -9.24 -2.09 -9.24
CA ILE A 198 -8.13 -2.01 -10.21
C ILE A 198 -8.41 -2.89 -11.44
N ASP A 199 -8.98 -4.08 -11.26
CA ASP A 199 -9.31 -4.97 -12.38
C ASP A 199 -10.36 -4.38 -13.32
N LYS A 200 -11.34 -3.64 -12.79
CA LYS A 200 -12.29 -2.89 -13.62
C LYS A 200 -11.57 -1.79 -14.42
N LEU A 201 -10.68 -1.03 -13.76
CA LEU A 201 -9.92 0.05 -14.41
C LEU A 201 -8.93 -0.45 -15.48
N LEU A 202 -8.47 -1.70 -15.38
CA LEU A 202 -7.60 -2.32 -16.36
C LEU A 202 -8.36 -2.95 -17.54
N ALA A 203 -9.68 -3.12 -17.42
CA ALA A 203 -10.55 -3.66 -18.46
C ALA A 203 -11.16 -2.55 -19.37
N GLU A 204 -11.09 -1.29 -18.94
CA GLU A 204 -11.42 -0.09 -19.70
C GLU A 204 -10.29 0.32 -20.66
#